data_AF-B4PS07-F1
#
_entry.id   AF-B4PS07-F1
#
_cell.length_a   1.000
_cell.length_b   1.000
_cell.length_c   1.000
_cell.angle_alpha   90.00
_cell.angle_beta   90.00
_cell.angle_gamma   90.00
#
_symmetry.space_group_name_H-M   'P 1'
#
loop_
_entity.id
_entity.type
_entity.pdbx_description
1 polymer ?
#
loop_
_entity_poly.entity_id
_entity_poly.type
_entity_poly.pdbx_seq_one_letter_code
_entity_poly.pdbx_strand_id
1 'polypeptide(L)'
;MATSSEKQSFVDLIESMELVEADRIYALSNSVGKILDDSEARKILRHFMGSEKRSVQCVDIYEKCAEFLEKHPKYESCECEILARLGLPSHLKQRLFYRMNRGDPNSISLCLKNIQAECLSEVAECFRDFKDSITKVRMNLKLKTLG
;
A
#
# COMPACT_ATOMS: atom_id res chain seq x y z
N MET A 1 -0.21 -29.68 -11.53
CA MET A 1 -0.49 -28.61 -12.53
C MET A 1 -0.87 -27.37 -11.75
N ALA A 2 0.08 -26.49 -11.47
CA ALA A 2 -0.20 -25.20 -10.85
C ALA A 2 -0.56 -24.24 -11.99
N THR A 3 -1.80 -23.77 -12.02
CA THR A 3 -2.22 -22.67 -12.88
C THR A 3 -1.31 -21.49 -12.56
N SER A 4 -0.43 -21.17 -13.51
CA SER A 4 0.27 -19.89 -13.52
C SER A 4 -0.81 -18.81 -13.49
N SER A 5 -1.09 -18.25 -12.32
CA SER A 5 -1.84 -17.01 -12.21
C SER A 5 -1.06 -16.01 -13.04
N GLU A 6 -1.53 -15.72 -14.24
CA GLU A 6 -1.03 -14.62 -15.06
C GLU A 6 -0.97 -13.41 -14.13
N LYS A 7 0.23 -12.87 -13.92
CA LYS A 7 0.40 -11.61 -13.20
C LYS A 7 -0.31 -10.57 -14.06
N GLN A 8 -1.57 -10.32 -13.75
CA GLN A 8 -2.37 -9.31 -14.43
C GLN A 8 -1.58 -7.99 -14.39
N SER A 9 -1.26 -7.46 -15.57
CA SER A 9 -0.46 -6.26 -15.65
C SER A 9 -1.28 -5.07 -15.15
N PHE A 10 -0.60 -3.99 -14.74
CA PHE A 10 -1.30 -2.75 -14.38
C PHE A 10 -2.23 -2.28 -15.50
N VAL A 11 -1.80 -2.44 -16.75
CA VAL A 11 -2.58 -2.08 -17.95
C VAL A 11 -3.85 -2.92 -18.06
N ASP A 12 -3.76 -4.25 -17.94
CA ASP A 12 -4.94 -5.12 -18.00
C ASP A 12 -5.95 -4.81 -16.88
N LEU A 13 -5.42 -4.44 -15.71
CA LEU A 13 -6.21 -4.18 -14.52
C LEU A 13 -6.93 -2.82 -14.58
N ILE A 14 -6.34 -1.81 -15.21
CA ILE A 14 -7.01 -0.52 -15.46
C ILE A 14 -7.92 -0.54 -16.70
N GLU A 15 -7.61 -1.33 -17.72
CA GLU A 15 -8.42 -1.41 -18.95
C GLU A 15 -9.72 -2.20 -18.76
N SER A 16 -9.71 -3.18 -17.84
CA SER A 16 -10.90 -3.93 -17.42
C SER A 16 -11.72 -3.24 -16.32
N MET A 17 -11.27 -2.07 -15.84
CA MET A 17 -11.93 -1.33 -14.76
C MET A 17 -13.24 -0.70 -15.21
N GLU A 18 -14.29 -0.85 -14.41
CA GLU A 18 -15.57 -0.16 -14.64
C GLU A 18 -15.47 1.33 -14.31
N LEU A 19 -16.30 2.15 -14.98
CA LEU A 19 -16.32 3.60 -14.77
C LEU A 19 -16.60 3.97 -13.30
N VAL A 20 -17.50 3.23 -12.63
CA VAL A 20 -17.84 3.46 -11.22
C VAL A 20 -16.63 3.25 -10.32
N GLU A 21 -15.84 2.21 -10.57
CA GLU A 21 -14.63 1.92 -9.79
C GLU A 21 -13.53 2.94 -10.09
N ALA A 22 -13.37 3.35 -11.35
CA ALA A 22 -12.45 4.42 -11.72
C ALA A 22 -12.81 5.77 -11.07
N ASP A 23 -14.10 6.13 -10.98
CA ASP A 23 -14.57 7.31 -10.26
C ASP A 23 -14.31 7.20 -8.74
N ARG A 24 -14.53 6.01 -8.14
CA ARG A 24 -14.27 5.74 -6.71
C ARG A 24 -12.79 5.92 -6.36
N ILE A 25 -11.90 5.27 -7.11
CA ILE A 25 -10.45 5.35 -6.89
C ILE A 25 -9.95 6.78 -7.16
N TYR A 26 -10.47 7.45 -8.19
CA TYR A 26 -10.15 8.85 -8.44
C TYR A 26 -10.50 9.74 -7.25
N ALA A 27 -11.66 9.54 -6.61
CA ALA A 27 -12.02 10.29 -5.40
C ALA A 27 -11.07 10.03 -4.22
N LEU A 28 -10.61 8.78 -4.05
CA LEU A 28 -9.62 8.39 -3.04
C LEU A 28 -8.22 8.94 -3.35
N SER A 29 -7.86 9.11 -4.62
CA SER A 29 -6.54 9.57 -5.10
C SER A 29 -6.17 11.02 -4.70
N ASN A 30 -7.00 11.67 -3.89
CA ASN A 30 -6.66 12.94 -3.25
C ASN A 30 -5.84 12.76 -1.96
N SER A 31 -5.66 11.53 -1.48
CA SER A 31 -4.85 11.22 -0.31
C SER A 31 -4.16 9.86 -0.47
N VAL A 32 -2.84 9.85 -0.29
CA VAL A 32 -2.05 8.61 -0.30
C VAL A 32 -2.55 7.65 0.78
N GLY A 33 -2.82 8.15 1.98
CA GLY A 33 -3.36 7.36 3.09
C GLY A 33 -4.68 6.69 2.72
N LYS A 34 -5.63 7.42 2.12
CA LYS A 34 -6.91 6.83 1.70
C LYS A 34 -6.76 5.71 0.67
N ILE A 35 -5.81 5.83 -0.25
CA ILE A 35 -5.49 4.75 -1.21
C ILE A 35 -4.85 3.56 -0.51
N LEU A 36 -3.93 3.82 0.43
CA LEU A 36 -3.26 2.76 1.18
C LEU A 36 -4.16 2.08 2.22
N ASP A 37 -5.23 2.73 2.68
CA ASP A 37 -6.19 2.14 3.62
C ASP A 37 -7.25 1.29 2.88
N ASP A 38 -7.58 1.63 1.64
CA ASP A 38 -8.54 0.89 0.80
C ASP A 38 -7.88 -0.33 0.13
N SER A 39 -8.44 -1.53 0.34
CA SER A 39 -7.83 -2.78 -0.14
C SER A 39 -7.73 -2.87 -1.66
N GLU A 40 -8.76 -2.45 -2.39
CA GLU A 40 -8.78 -2.54 -3.85
C GLU A 40 -7.90 -1.45 -4.48
N ALA A 41 -7.97 -0.21 -3.97
CA ALA A 41 -7.11 0.86 -4.44
C ALA A 41 -5.63 0.57 -4.14
N ARG A 42 -5.32 -0.02 -2.98
CA ARG A 42 -3.97 -0.48 -2.61
C ARG A 42 -3.44 -1.54 -3.56
N LYS A 43 -4.27 -2.52 -3.98
CA LYS A 43 -3.88 -3.50 -5.01
C LYS A 43 -3.49 -2.80 -6.30
N ILE A 44 -4.31 -1.88 -6.78
CA ILE A 44 -4.08 -1.16 -8.04
C ILE A 44 -2.79 -0.34 -7.97
N LEU A 45 -2.56 0.35 -6.84
CA LEU A 45 -1.31 1.04 -6.55
C LEU A 45 -0.11 0.08 -6.56
N ARG A 46 -0.22 -1.10 -5.94
CA ARG A 46 0.85 -2.12 -5.93
C ARG A 46 1.21 -2.56 -7.36
N HIS A 47 0.21 -2.78 -8.21
CA HIS A 47 0.44 -3.10 -9.63
C HIS A 47 1.11 -1.94 -10.39
N PHE A 48 0.68 -0.70 -10.17
CA PHE A 48 1.28 0.49 -10.76
C PHE A 48 2.76 0.66 -10.36
N MET A 49 3.06 0.57 -9.06
CA MET A 49 4.45 0.68 -8.58
C MET A 49 5.32 -0.44 -9.16
N GLY A 50 4.77 -1.66 -9.26
CA GLY A 50 5.44 -2.79 -9.90
C GLY A 50 5.76 -2.55 -11.39
N SER A 51 4.83 -1.97 -12.16
CA SER A 51 5.09 -1.62 -13.57
C SER A 51 6.14 -0.53 -13.72
N GLU A 52 6.21 0.40 -12.78
CA GLU A 52 7.22 1.47 -12.72
C GLU A 52 8.58 1.00 -12.13
N LYS A 53 8.72 -0.30 -11.84
CA LYS A 53 9.91 -0.89 -11.17
C LYS A 53 10.25 -0.23 -9.83
N ARG A 54 9.25 0.34 -9.16
CA ARG A 54 9.37 0.92 -7.82
C ARG A 54 9.22 -0.16 -6.76
N SER A 55 9.75 0.10 -5.57
CA SER A 55 9.61 -0.82 -4.45
C SER A 55 8.14 -0.92 -4.03
N VAL A 56 7.57 -2.11 -4.10
CA VAL A 56 6.23 -2.40 -3.55
C VAL A 56 6.26 -2.73 -2.06
N GLN A 57 7.47 -2.92 -1.50
CA GLN A 57 7.67 -3.33 -0.12
C GLN A 57 7.10 -2.31 0.88
N CYS A 58 7.18 -1.02 0.56
CA CYS A 58 6.62 0.03 1.41
C CYS A 58 5.09 -0.09 1.57
N VAL A 59 4.38 -0.54 0.53
CA VAL A 59 2.94 -0.82 0.58
C VAL A 59 2.65 -2.01 1.48
N ASP A 60 3.43 -3.08 1.35
CA ASP A 60 3.26 -4.31 2.15
C ASP A 60 3.59 -4.08 3.63
N ILE A 61 4.64 -3.29 3.90
CA ILE A 61 5.01 -2.87 5.26
C ILE A 61 3.93 -1.98 5.86
N TYR A 62 3.39 -1.02 5.10
CA TYR A 62 2.29 -0.15 5.56
C TYR A 62 1.06 -0.97 5.96
N GLU A 63 0.63 -1.89 5.08
CA GLU A 63 -0.51 -2.79 5.32
C GLU A 63 -0.29 -3.61 6.59
N LYS A 64 0.90 -4.21 6.74
CA LYS A 64 1.21 -5.03 7.91
C LYS A 64 1.27 -4.21 9.20
N CYS A 65 1.77 -2.97 9.16
CA CYS A 65 1.72 -2.07 10.30
C CYS A 65 0.28 -1.70 10.68
N ALA A 66 -0.62 -1.51 9.70
CA ALA A 66 -2.04 -1.25 9.96
C ALA A 66 -2.70 -2.43 10.67
N GLU A 67 -2.49 -3.66 10.18
CA GLU A 67 -2.99 -4.88 10.81
C GLU A 67 -2.51 -5.02 12.26
N PHE A 68 -1.25 -4.69 12.55
CA PHE A 68 -0.73 -4.73 13.92
C PHE A 68 -1.35 -3.67 14.81
N LEU A 69 -1.58 -2.47 14.29
CA LEU A 69 -2.23 -1.39 15.05
C LEU A 69 -3.68 -1.72 15.40
N GLU A 70 -4.39 -2.47 14.56
CA GLU A 70 -5.77 -2.94 14.84
C GLU A 70 -5.82 -4.02 15.94
N LYS A 71 -4.82 -4.90 16.02
CA LYS A 71 -4.76 -6.03 16.97
C LYS A 71 -4.44 -5.68 18.43
N HIS A 72 -4.45 -4.40 18.81
CA HIS A 72 -4.09 -3.84 20.14
C HIS A 72 -4.36 -4.76 21.35
N PRO A 73 -3.47 -4.89 22.38
CA PRO A 73 -2.06 -4.49 22.52
C PRO A 73 -1.10 -5.69 22.61
N LYS A 74 -1.50 -6.87 22.13
CA LYS A 74 -0.67 -8.09 22.22
C LYS A 74 0.25 -8.20 21.01
N TYR A 75 1.33 -7.42 21.03
CA TYR A 75 2.37 -7.54 20.01
C TYR A 75 3.28 -8.72 20.34
N GLU A 76 3.32 -9.73 19.48
CA GLU A 76 4.28 -10.82 19.62
C GLU A 76 5.59 -10.48 18.89
N SER A 77 6.74 -10.87 19.46
CA SER A 77 8.05 -10.63 18.84
C SER A 77 8.18 -11.27 17.45
N CYS A 78 7.52 -12.43 17.25
CA CYS A 78 7.45 -13.12 15.96
C CYS A 78 6.67 -12.32 14.90
N GLU A 79 5.68 -11.52 15.29
CA GLU A 79 4.92 -10.69 14.36
C GLU A 79 5.81 -9.56 13.80
N CYS A 80 6.68 -8.98 14.62
CA CYS A 80 7.61 -7.94 14.18
C CYS A 80 8.70 -8.46 13.22
N GLU A 81 9.04 -9.76 13.27
CA GLU A 81 9.92 -10.37 12.27
C GLU A 81 9.32 -10.36 10.86
N ILE A 82 7.99 -10.35 10.75
CA ILE A 82 7.31 -10.31 9.44
C ILE A 82 7.70 -9.02 8.71
N LEU A 83 7.75 -7.88 9.41
CA LEU A 83 8.19 -6.61 8.81
C LEU A 83 9.64 -6.69 8.32
N ALA A 84 10.52 -7.38 9.06
CA ALA A 84 11.89 -7.59 8.60
C ALA A 84 11.95 -8.47 7.34
N ARG A 85 11.10 -9.50 7.23
CA ARG A 85 10.99 -10.35 6.03
C ARG A 85 10.40 -9.60 4.83
N LEU A 86 9.54 -8.60 5.09
CA LEU A 86 9.01 -7.70 4.07
C LEU A 86 10.01 -6.64 3.60
N GLY A 87 11.21 -6.57 4.21
CA GLY A 87 12.27 -5.65 3.80
C GLY A 87 12.37 -4.36 4.63
N LEU A 88 11.81 -4.34 5.85
CA LEU A 88 11.93 -3.18 6.74
C LEU A 88 13.42 -2.79 6.94
N PRO A 89 13.80 -1.52 6.69
CA PRO A 89 15.16 -1.04 6.87
C PRO A 89 15.76 -1.36 8.24
N SER A 90 17.05 -1.71 8.26
CA SER A 90 17.75 -2.18 9.47
C SER A 90 17.64 -1.23 10.67
N HIS A 91 17.69 0.09 10.44
CA HIS A 91 17.57 1.08 11.51
C HIS A 91 16.16 1.12 12.12
N LEU A 92 15.11 0.98 11.30
CA LEU A 92 13.72 0.88 11.77
C LEU A 92 13.46 -0.44 12.49
N LYS A 93 14.03 -1.53 11.97
CA LYS A 93 14.01 -2.84 12.62
C LYS A 93 14.59 -2.74 14.02
N GLN A 94 15.82 -2.22 14.17
CA GLN A 94 16.45 -2.04 15.48
C GLN A 94 15.61 -1.18 16.43
N ARG A 95 15.03 -0.08 15.94
CA ARG A 95 14.14 0.79 16.72
C ARG A 95 12.89 0.05 17.21
N LEU A 96 12.28 -0.76 16.36
CA LEU A 96 11.10 -1.56 16.70
C LEU A 96 11.42 -2.64 17.74
N PHE A 97 12.49 -3.43 17.52
CA PHE A 97 12.93 -4.47 18.46
C PHE A 97 13.28 -3.90 19.83
N TYR A 98 13.95 -2.75 19.88
CA TYR A 98 14.23 -2.06 21.14
C TYR A 98 12.97 -1.72 21.92
N ARG A 99 11.93 -1.23 21.25
CA ARG A 99 10.65 -0.87 21.89
C ARG A 99 9.85 -2.10 22.31
N MET A 100 9.86 -3.16 21.49
CA MET A 100 9.27 -4.46 21.82
C MET A 100 9.88 -5.04 23.11
N ASN A 101 11.21 -5.01 23.25
CA ASN A 101 11.90 -5.51 24.43
C ASN A 101 11.59 -4.72 25.72
N ARG A 102 11.17 -3.46 25.60
CA ARG A 102 10.72 -2.65 26.73
C ARG A 102 9.26 -2.87 27.10
N GLY A 103 8.49 -3.55 26.25
CA GLY A 103 7.13 -4.01 26.55
C GLY A 103 6.08 -2.90 26.70
N ASP A 104 6.36 -1.65 26.31
CA ASP A 104 5.38 -0.56 26.35
C ASP A 104 4.55 -0.55 25.05
N PRO A 105 3.26 -0.93 25.09
CA PRO A 105 2.42 -0.99 23.91
C PRO A 105 2.30 0.36 23.21
N ASN A 106 2.26 1.48 23.95
CA ASN A 106 2.12 2.80 23.36
C ASN A 106 3.36 3.18 22.54
N SER A 107 4.55 2.87 23.06
CA SER A 107 5.82 3.08 22.35
C SER A 107 5.91 2.24 21.08
N ILE A 108 5.42 0.99 21.13
CA ILE A 108 5.36 0.09 19.96
C ILE A 108 4.37 0.64 18.92
N SER A 109 3.14 0.98 19.31
CA SER A 109 2.16 1.58 18.40
C SER A 109 2.68 2.87 17.76
N LEU A 110 3.36 3.73 18.52
CA LEU A 110 3.99 4.93 17.99
C LEU A 110 5.11 4.59 16.99
N CYS A 111 5.86 3.51 17.22
CA CYS A 111 6.89 3.06 16.29
C CYS A 111 6.28 2.60 14.96
N LEU A 112 5.20 1.83 15.00
CA LEU A 112 4.47 1.35 13.83
C LEU A 112 3.88 2.51 13.03
N LYS A 113 3.28 3.50 13.71
CA LYS A 113 2.78 4.74 13.06
C LYS A 113 3.89 5.53 12.36
N ASN A 114 5.07 5.62 12.97
CA ASN A 114 6.22 6.27 12.34
C ASN A 114 6.70 5.51 11.10
N ILE A 115 6.74 4.18 11.16
CA ILE A 115 7.06 3.33 9.99
C ILE A 115 6.03 3.57 8.86
N GLN A 116 4.73 3.61 9.18
CA GLN A 116 3.69 3.94 8.20
C GLN A 116 3.88 5.32 7.57
N ALA A 117 4.28 6.33 8.34
CA ALA A 117 4.56 7.67 7.82
C ALA A 117 5.75 7.69 6.85
N GLU A 118 6.78 6.89 7.11
CA GLU A 118 7.91 6.71 6.20
C GLU A 118 7.46 6.03 4.89
N CYS A 119 6.67 4.95 4.98
CA CYS A 119 6.10 4.29 3.80
C CYS A 119 5.17 5.22 2.99
N LEU A 120 4.33 6.02 3.66
CA LEU A 120 3.48 7.03 3.03
C LEU A 120 4.31 8.03 2.21
N SER A 121 5.45 8.46 2.75
CA SER A 121 6.33 9.42 2.08
C SER A 121 6.96 8.83 0.82
N GLU A 122 7.40 7.57 0.87
CA GLU A 122 7.94 6.86 -0.29
C GLU A 122 6.89 6.67 -1.40
N VAL A 123 5.66 6.28 -1.03
CA VAL A 123 4.55 6.16 -2.00
C VAL A 123 4.20 7.53 -2.59
N ALA A 124 4.23 8.60 -1.79
CA ALA A 124 3.91 9.96 -2.25
C ALA A 124 4.81 10.42 -3.42
N GLU A 125 6.05 9.95 -3.52
CA GLU A 125 6.97 10.28 -4.61
C GLU A 125 6.48 9.83 -5.99
N CYS A 126 5.70 8.75 -6.05
CA CYS A 126 5.16 8.19 -7.30
C CYS A 126 3.65 8.44 -7.47
N PHE A 127 3.03 9.05 -6.47
CA PHE A 127 1.57 9.13 -6.38
C PHE A 127 0.95 10.06 -7.41
N ARG A 128 1.71 11.06 -7.87
CA ARG A 128 1.28 11.94 -8.97
C ARG A 128 1.06 11.14 -10.26
N ASP A 129 2.03 10.30 -10.63
CA ASP A 129 1.98 9.49 -11.85
C ASP A 129 0.86 8.44 -11.78
N PHE A 130 0.64 7.89 -10.58
CA PHE A 130 -0.50 7.02 -10.29
C PHE A 130 -1.84 7.74 -10.55
N LYS A 131 -2.01 8.92 -9.96
CA LYS A 131 -3.23 9.73 -10.11
C LYS A 131 -3.48 10.11 -11.58
N ASP A 132 -2.43 10.46 -12.31
CA ASP A 132 -2.54 10.81 -13.72
C ASP A 132 -2.97 9.59 -14.55
N SER A 133 -2.47 8.40 -14.23
CA SER A 133 -2.87 7.14 -14.87
C SER A 133 -4.35 6.84 -14.64
N ILE A 134 -4.83 6.94 -13.39
CA ILE A 134 -6.26 6.77 -13.06
C ILE A 134 -7.13 7.83 -13.76
N THR A 135 -6.65 9.07 -13.84
CA THR A 135 -7.39 10.16 -14.51
C THR A 135 -7.58 9.87 -16.00
N LYS A 136 -6.54 9.39 -16.69
CA LYS A 136 -6.62 9.01 -18.11
C LYS A 136 -7.63 7.90 -18.34
N VAL A 137 -7.57 6.83 -17.53
CA VAL A 137 -8.49 5.68 -17.61
C VAL A 137 -9.93 6.13 -17.45
N ARG A 138 -10.19 6.91 -16.40
CA ARG A 138 -11.51 7.48 -16.12
C ARG A 138 -12.06 8.29 -17.29
N MET A 139 -11.25 9.16 -17.91
CA MET A 139 -11.69 9.96 -19.05
C MET A 139 -12.00 9.09 -20.28
N ASN A 140 -11.18 8.08 -20.55
CA ASN A 140 -11.42 7.14 -21.65
C ASN A 140 -12.73 6.37 -21.46
N LEU A 141 -13.04 5.92 -20.24
CA LEU A 141 -14.29 5.23 -19.92
C LEU A 141 -15.51 6.15 -20.05
N LYS A 142 -15.39 7.43 -19.69
CA LYS A 142 -16.45 8.43 -19.92
C LYS A 142 -16.73 8.69 -21.39
N LEU A 143 -15.69 8.74 -22.22
CA LEU A 143 -15.85 8.91 -23.67
C LEU A 143 -16.55 7.70 -24.30
N LYS A 144 -16.20 6.48 -23.88
CA LYS A 144 -16.83 5.24 -24.36
C LYS A 144 -18.30 5.09 -23.97
N THR A 145 -18.76 5.77 -22.92
CA THR A 145 -20.16 5.71 -22.46
C THR A 145 -21.04 6.80 -23.09
N LEU A 146 -20.43 7.77 -23.78
CA LEU A 146 -21.12 8.89 -24.46
C LEU A 146 -21.27 8.68 -25.98
N GLY A 147 -20.57 7.71 -26.56
CA GLY A 147 -20.66 7.33 -27.98
C GLY A 147 -21.42 6.03 -28.16
#